data_AF-A0A450UH57-F1
#
_entry.id   AF-A0A450UH57-F1
#
_cell.length_a   1.000
_cell.length_b   1.000
_cell.length_c   1.000
_cell.angle_alpha   90.00
_cell.angle_beta   90.00
_cell.angle_gamma   90.00
#
_symmetry.space_group_name_H-M   'P 1'
#
loop_
_entity.id
_entity.type
_entity.pdbx_description
1 polymer ?
#
loop_
_entity_poly.entity_id
_entity_poly.type
_entity_poly.pdbx_seq_one_letter_code
_entity_poly.pdbx_strand_id
1 'polypeptide(L)' 'MERRYLIDENTTPALGDQLRRRQPALEVMSVGDESAPPKGTLDPDILLWIQAHGFTLGNAQSQIHAGPSPSAP' A
#
# COMPACT_ATOMS: atom_id res chain seq x y z
N MET A 1 14.86 -1.99 6.08
CA MET A 1 13.67 -1.19 6.40
C MET A 1 12.48 -1.92 5.80
N GLU A 2 11.68 -2.57 6.64
CA GLU A 2 10.42 -3.18 6.20
C GLU A 2 9.44 -2.05 5.89
N ARG A 3 9.07 -1.89 4.61
CA ARG A 3 8.06 -0.91 4.21
C ARG A 3 6.69 -1.54 4.36
N ARG A 4 5.75 -0.83 5.00
CA ARG A 4 4.36 -1.26 5.14
C ARG A 4 3.47 -0.41 4.24
N TYR A 5 2.50 -1.03 3.59
CA TYR A 5 1.62 -0.38 2.63
C TYR A 5 0.16 -0.50 3.04
N LEU A 6 -0.53 0.63 2.99
CA LEU A 6 -1.98 0.69 3.13
C LEU A 6 -2.57 0.93 1.73
N ILE A 7 -3.36 -0.02 1.25
CA ILE A 7 -4.05 0.04 -0.04
C ILE A 7 -5.35 0.81 0.14
N ASP A 8 -5.52 1.85 -0.67
CA ASP A 8 -6.72 2.67 -0.65
C ASP A 8 -7.97 1.87 -1.07
N GLU A 9 -9.14 2.22 -0.53
CA GLU A 9 -10.40 1.52 -0.86
C GLU A 9 -10.82 1.65 -2.33
N ASN A 10 -10.38 2.71 -3.01
CA ASN A 10 -10.62 2.92 -4.44
C ASN A 10 -9.60 2.19 -5.32
N THR A 11 -8.55 1.62 -4.71
CA THR A 11 -7.50 0.92 -5.45
C THR A 11 -7.93 -0.51 -5.75
N THR A 12 -7.59 -0.98 -6.96
CA THR A 12 -7.94 -2.33 -7.39
C THR A 12 -7.31 -3.38 -6.45
N PRO A 13 -8.07 -4.37 -5.98
CA PRO A 13 -7.53 -5.43 -5.10
C PRO A 13 -6.37 -6.20 -5.72
N ALA A 14 -6.28 -6.22 -7.05
CA ALA A 14 -5.15 -6.78 -7.80
C ALA A 14 -3.79 -6.14 -7.44
N LEU A 15 -3.76 -4.88 -6.99
CA LEU A 15 -2.51 -4.23 -6.56
C LEU A 15 -2.00 -4.85 -5.25
N GLY A 16 -2.87 -5.02 -4.26
CA GLY A 16 -2.51 -5.67 -2.99
C GLY A 16 -2.02 -7.10 -3.22
N ASP A 17 -2.69 -7.81 -4.11
CA ASP A 17 -2.30 -9.17 -4.52
C ASP A 17 -0.94 -9.20 -5.22
N GLN A 18 -0.69 -8.28 -6.17
CA GLN A 18 0.62 -8.16 -6.83
C GLN A 18 1.74 -7.81 -5.85
N LEU A 19 1.48 -6.92 -4.88
CA LEU A 19 2.47 -6.53 -3.88
C LEU A 19 2.82 -7.70 -2.97
N ARG A 20 1.82 -8.43 -2.47
CA ARG A 20 2.02 -9.66 -1.67
C ARG A 20 2.78 -10.73 -2.46
N ARG A 21 2.49 -10.89 -3.76
CA ARG A 21 3.22 -11.85 -4.62
C ARG A 21 4.67 -11.44 -4.88
N ARG A 22 4.94 -10.15 -5.12
CA ARG A 22 6.30 -9.66 -5.42
C ARG A 22 7.16 -9.56 -4.18
N GLN A 23 6.58 -9.16 -3.05
CA GLN A 23 7.28 -8.98 -1.79
C GLN A 23 6.41 -9.51 -0.64
N PRO A 24 6.44 -10.84 -0.37
CA PRO A 24 5.67 -11.43 0.72
C PRO A 24 6.13 -10.99 2.12
N ALA A 25 7.35 -10.45 2.23
CA ALA A 25 7.86 -9.84 3.47
C ALA A 25 7.33 -8.40 3.70
N LEU A 26 6.52 -7.87 2.78
CA LEU A 26 5.92 -6.55 2.88
C LEU A 26 4.58 -6.66 3.61
N GLU A 27 4.39 -5.86 4.65
CA GLU A 27 3.11 -5.78 5.33
C GLU A 27 2.15 -4.95 4.49
N VAL A 28 1.10 -5.59 3.96
CA VAL A 28 0.10 -4.96 3.10
C VAL A 28 -1.27 -5.08 3.75
N MET A 29 -1.87 -3.93 4.06
CA MET A 29 -3.22 -3.78 4.61
C MET A 29 -4.10 -2.99 3.63
N SER A 30 -5.42 -3.11 3.76
CA SER A 30 -6.38 -2.38 2.93
C SER A 30 -7.28 -1.52 3.80
N VAL A 31 -7.68 -0.34 3.32
CA VAL A 31 -8.70 0.48 3.98
C VAL A 31 -10.00 -0.34 4.11
N GLY A 32 -10.56 -0.36 5.31
CA GLY A 32 -11.71 -1.18 5.69
C GLY A 32 -11.38 -2.53 6.35
N ASP A 33 -10.11 -2.87 6.52
CA ASP A 33 -9.67 -4.03 7.31
C ASP A 33 -9.79 -3.77 8.82
N GLU A 34 -9.84 -4.81 9.66
CA GLU A 34 -10.08 -4.67 11.11
C GLU A 34 -9.02 -3.83 11.83
N SER A 35 -7.77 -3.89 11.34
CA SER A 35 -6.66 -3.10 11.88
C SER A 35 -6.43 -1.78 11.14
N ALA A 36 -7.17 -1.53 10.05
CA ALA A 36 -7.02 -0.36 9.19
C ALA A 36 -8.12 0.69 9.46
N PRO A 37 -7.98 1.93 8.95
CA PRO A 37 -9.08 2.88 8.96
C PRO A 37 -10.31 2.30 8.23
N PRO A 38 -11.53 2.55 8.72
CA PRO A 38 -12.75 2.09 8.06
C PRO A 38 -12.92 2.71 6.66
N LYS A 39 -13.73 2.06 5.82
CA LYS A 39 -14.11 2.64 4.51
C LYS A 39 -14.84 3.97 4.70
N GLY A 40 -14.56 4.93 3.84
CA GLY A 40 -15.04 6.30 3.94
C GLY A 40 -14.25 7.17 4.93
N THR A 41 -13.10 6.71 5.43
CA THR A 41 -12.18 7.57 6.19
C THR A 41 -11.67 8.68 5.28
N LEU A 42 -11.67 9.92 5.76
CA LEU A 42 -11.18 11.07 5.01
C LEU A 42 -9.67 10.95 4.76
N ASP A 43 -9.20 11.39 3.60
CA ASP A 43 -7.76 11.46 3.28
C ASP A 43 -6.88 12.04 4.41
N PRO A 44 -7.21 13.18 5.07
CA PRO A 44 -6.41 13.68 6.18
C PRO A 44 -6.27 12.71 7.36
N ASP A 45 -7.33 11.98 7.70
CA ASP A 45 -7.32 10.98 8.76
C ASP A 45 -6.51 9.74 8.35
N ILE A 46 -6.59 9.33 7.08
CA ILE A 46 -5.74 8.26 6.52
C ILE A 46 -4.26 8.66 6.62
N LEU A 47 -3.91 9.89 6.24
CA LEU A 47 -2.54 10.40 6.30
C LEU A 47 -1.99 10.45 7.73
N LEU A 48 -2.81 10.85 8.70
CA LEU A 48 -2.47 10.81 10.12
C LEU A 48 -2.24 9.38 10.61
N TRP A 49 -3.12 8.46 10.21
CA TRP A 49 -3.02 7.05 10.59
C TRP A 49 -1.75 6.39 10.06
N ILE A 50 -1.45 6.57 8.76
CA ILE A 50 -0.23 5.98 8.18
C ILE A 50 1.04 6.56 8.77
N GLN A 51 1.04 7.85 9.15
CA GLN A 51 2.16 8.48 9.82
C GLN A 51 2.39 7.89 11.22
N ALA A 52 1.32 7.66 11.98
CA ALA A 52 1.39 7.07 13.31
C ALA A 52 1.83 5.59 13.29
N HIS A 53 1.45 4.83 12.26
CA HIS A 53 1.69 3.38 12.17
C HIS A 53 2.91 3.01 11.30
N GLY A 54 3.54 3.99 10.64
CA GLY A 54 4.67 3.76 9.73
C GLY A 54 4.27 3.11 8.40
N PHE A 55 3.05 3.35 7.93
CA PHE A 55 2.56 2.88 6.64
C PHE A 55 2.79 3.93 5.55
N THR A 56 2.78 3.48 4.30
CA THR A 56 2.76 4.34 3.11
C THR A 56 1.47 4.07 2.34
N LEU A 57 0.77 5.13 1.93
CA LEU A 57 -0.42 4.99 1.11
C LEU A 57 -0.03 4.48 -0.29
N GLY A 58 -0.54 3.30 -0.65
CA GLY A 58 -0.42 2.73 -1.97
C GLY A 58 -1.61 3.15 -2.82
N ASN A 59 -1.43 4.18 -3.65
CA ASN A 59 -2.37 4.51 -4.72
C ASN A 59 -1.80 4.03 -6.07
N ALA A 60 -2.68 3.78 -7.05
CA ALA A 60 -2.30 3.25 -8.35
C ALA A 60 -1.27 4.10 -9.14
N GLN A 61 -1.05 5.37 -8.74
CA GLN A 61 -0.06 6.26 -9.35
C GLN A 61 1.33 6.18 -8.69
N SER A 62 1.43 5.65 -7.49
CA SER A 62 2.73 5.36 -6.89
C SER A 62 3.22 4.02 -7.43
N GLN A 63 3.68 4.03 -8.69
CA GLN A 63 4.57 2.98 -9.16
C GLN A 63 5.72 2.90 -8.16
N ILE A 64 5.69 1.84 -7.35
CA ILE A 64 6.78 1.41 -6.49
C ILE A 64 8.07 1.40 -7.31
N HIS A 65 8.82 2.49 -7.22
CA HIS A 65 10.17 2.59 -7.74
C HIS A 65 11.05 1.70 -6.85
N ALA A 66 11.00 0.40 -7.11
CA ALA A 66 11.82 -0.61 -6.47
C ALA A 66 12.55 -1.40 -7.56
N GLY A 67 13.69 -0.88 -8.00
CA GLY A 67 14.73 -1.63 -8.71
C GLY A 67 14.70 -1.54 -10.24
N PRO A 68 15.88 -1.61 -10.89
CA PRO A 68 16.06 -1.22 -12.29
C PRO A 68 15.46 -2.24 -13.25
N SER A 69 14.98 -1.75 -14.39
CA SER A 69 14.63 -2.56 -15.56
C SER A 69 15.70 -3.63 -15.83
N PRO A 70 15.34 -4.92 -15.93
CA PRO A 70 16.24 -5.88 -16.54
C PRO A 70 16.40 -5.50 -18.02
N SER A 71 17.66 -5.32 -18.44
CA SER A 71 18.07 -5.09 -19.82
C SER A 71 17.24 -5.93 -20.79
N ALA A 72 16.65 -5.25 -21.77
CA ALA A 72 16.14 -5.89 -22.97
C ALA A 72 17.33 -6.46 -23.77
N PRO A 73 17.19 -7.65 -24.39
CA PRO A 73 18.16 -8.14 -25.36
C PRO A 73 18.16 -7.33 -26.65
#